data_AF-A0A7M2Y8W2-F1
#
_entry.id   AF-A0A7M2Y8W2-F1
#
_cell.length_a   1.000
_cell.length_b   1.000
_cell.length_c   1.000
_cell.angle_alpha   90.00
_cell.angle_beta   90.00
_cell.angle_gamma   90.00
#
_symmetry.space_group_name_H-M   'P 1'
#
loop_
_entity.id
_entity.type
_entity.pdbx_description
1 polymer ?
#
loop_
_entity_poly.entity_id
_entity_poly.type
_entity_poly.pdbx_seq_one_letter_code
_entity_poly.pdbx_strand_id
1 'polypeptide(L)'
;MGKIVHSISTSMSFEELEAKIKQQNIQSEISFDYIKVYIAKAKKEHNLEKLYRGYSLATFNKQGDVQIKYGDSLILTAVKIKDNDKIGEAFVSSSQTHVNNEDYRNALEGGFK
;
A
#
# COMPACT_ATOMS: atom_id res chain seq x y z
N MET A 1 28.03 10.11 -13.64
CA MET A 1 27.50 10.28 -12.27
C MET A 1 26.56 9.13 -11.98
N GLY A 2 27.04 8.11 -11.26
CA GLY A 2 26.27 6.90 -10.98
C GLY A 2 25.17 7.19 -9.97
N LYS A 3 23.91 6.85 -10.31
CA LYS A 3 22.82 6.83 -9.34
C LYS A 3 23.19 5.80 -8.26
N ILE A 4 23.30 6.24 -7.01
CA ILE A 4 23.40 5.33 -5.86
C ILE A 4 22.05 4.60 -5.81
N VAL A 5 22.00 3.41 -6.41
CA VAL A 5 20.89 2.49 -6.24
C VAL A 5 21.02 1.99 -4.81
N HIS A 6 20.12 2.41 -3.92
CA HIS A 6 20.03 1.80 -2.59
C HIS A 6 19.76 0.31 -2.79
N SER A 7 20.73 -0.54 -2.44
CA SER A 7 20.58 -1.99 -2.52
C SER A 7 19.70 -2.44 -1.35
N ILE A 8 18.38 -2.39 -1.52
CA ILE A 8 17.45 -2.91 -0.54
C ILE A 8 17.56 -4.44 -0.55
N SER A 9 17.93 -5.02 0.58
CA SER A 9 18.04 -6.48 0.70
C SER A 9 16.67 -7.13 0.64
N THR A 10 16.51 -8.12 -0.23
CA THR A 10 15.30 -8.95 -0.33
C THR A 10 15.22 -10.01 0.77
N SER A 11 16.25 -10.14 1.62
CA SER A 11 16.29 -11.09 2.74
C SER A 11 15.64 -10.58 4.03
N MET A 12 15.23 -9.30 4.07
CA MET A 12 14.68 -8.68 5.27
C MET A 12 13.33 -9.30 5.66
N SER A 13 13.06 -9.37 6.96
CA SER A 13 11.74 -9.73 7.48
C SER A 13 10.71 -8.62 7.21
N PHE A 14 9.43 -8.92 7.34
CA PHE A 14 8.38 -7.90 7.21
C PHE A 14 8.53 -6.81 8.29
N GLU A 15 8.92 -7.20 9.50
CA GLU A 15 9.10 -6.31 10.64
C GLU A 15 10.28 -5.36 10.41
N GLU A 16 11.39 -5.86 9.86
CA GLU A 16 12.54 -5.03 9.49
C GLU A 16 12.20 -4.05 8.35
N LEU A 17 11.46 -4.51 7.34
CA LEU A 17 11.00 -3.67 6.25
C LEU A 17 10.07 -2.56 6.77
N GLU A 18 9.12 -2.87 7.67
CA GLU A 18 8.27 -1.87 8.31
C GLU A 18 9.05 -0.87 9.16
N ALA A 19 10.07 -1.34 9.89
CA ALA A 19 10.96 -0.46 10.65
C ALA A 19 11.70 0.51 9.71
N LYS A 20 12.20 0.04 8.56
CA LYS A 20 12.83 0.90 7.55
C LYS A 20 11.86 1.91 6.95
N ILE A 21 10.64 1.50 6.62
CA ILE A 21 9.59 2.40 6.10
C ILE A 21 9.28 3.52 7.10
N LYS A 22 9.13 3.18 8.39
CA LYS A 22 8.85 4.14 9.48
C LYS A 22 9.99 5.13 9.73
N GLN A 23 11.23 4.76 9.43
CA GLN A 23 12.40 5.64 9.56
C GLN A 23 12.50 6.67 8.42
N GLN A 24 11.77 6.50 7.33
CA GLN A 24 11.79 7.42 6.19
C GLN A 24 10.67 8.44 6.28
N ASN A 25 10.85 9.60 5.62
CA ASN A 25 9.76 10.52 5.37
C ASN A 25 8.69 9.86 4.49
N ILE A 26 7.42 10.06 4.84
CA ILE A 26 6.29 9.68 4.00
C ILE A 26 6.45 10.34 2.62
N GLN A 27 6.05 9.64 1.56
CA GLN A 27 6.19 10.05 0.14
C GLN A 27 7.62 10.01 -0.44
N SER A 28 8.66 9.85 0.37
CA SER A 28 10.03 9.70 -0.14
C SER A 28 10.16 8.45 -1.02
N GLU A 29 10.97 8.55 -2.08
CA GLU A 29 11.23 7.42 -2.99
C GLU A 29 11.84 6.22 -2.26
N ILE A 30 12.71 6.46 -1.27
CA ILE A 30 13.32 5.41 -0.47
C ILE A 30 12.26 4.64 0.34
N SER A 31 11.32 5.35 0.98
CA SER A 31 10.21 4.73 1.70
C SER A 31 9.40 3.82 0.77
N PHE A 32 9.11 4.31 -0.44
CA PHE A 32 8.35 3.57 -1.43
C PHE A 32 9.10 2.37 -2.00
N ASP A 33 10.42 2.45 -2.15
CA ASP A 33 11.25 1.32 -2.55
C ASP A 33 11.18 0.17 -1.52
N TYR A 34 11.22 0.47 -0.21
CA TYR A 34 11.00 -0.54 0.84
C TYR A 34 9.59 -1.14 0.79
N ILE A 35 8.56 -0.33 0.53
CA ILE A 35 7.18 -0.80 0.36
C ILE A 35 7.07 -1.77 -0.82
N LYS A 36 7.71 -1.47 -1.95
CA LYS A 36 7.74 -2.36 -3.13
C LYS A 36 8.40 -3.70 -2.79
N VAL A 37 9.50 -3.70 -2.03
CA VAL A 37 10.15 -4.94 -1.58
C VAL A 37 9.25 -5.74 -0.65
N TYR A 38 8.55 -5.07 0.29
CA TYR A 38 7.57 -5.70 1.18
C TYR A 38 6.46 -6.39 0.38
N ILE A 39 5.86 -5.70 -0.59
CA ILE A 39 4.81 -6.23 -1.46
C ILE A 39 5.33 -7.41 -2.29
N ALA A 40 6.51 -7.30 -2.88
CA ALA A 40 7.11 -8.38 -3.68
C ALA A 40 7.34 -9.64 -2.83
N LYS A 41 7.82 -9.48 -1.60
CA LYS A 41 7.98 -10.57 -0.64
C LYS A 41 6.63 -11.21 -0.28
N ALA A 42 5.62 -10.41 0.07
CA ALA A 42 4.29 -10.92 0.39
C ALA A 42 3.65 -11.70 -0.77
N LYS A 43 3.83 -11.23 -2.02
CA LYS A 43 3.41 -11.96 -3.22
C LYS A 43 4.15 -13.29 -3.39
N LYS A 44 5.48 -13.29 -3.22
CA LYS A 44 6.31 -14.50 -3.34
C LYS A 44 5.95 -15.56 -2.30
N GLU A 45 5.60 -15.12 -1.09
CA GLU A 45 5.23 -16.00 0.03
C GLU A 45 3.73 -16.36 0.05
N HIS A 46 2.96 -15.89 -0.94
CA HIS A 46 1.50 -16.06 -0.99
C HIS A 46 0.78 -15.61 0.29
N ASN A 47 1.34 -14.63 1.00
CA ASN A 47 0.84 -14.17 2.28
C ASN A 47 -0.13 -12.99 2.07
N LEU A 48 -1.43 -13.29 2.03
CA LEU A 48 -2.46 -12.29 1.77
C LEU A 48 -2.53 -11.19 2.85
N GLU A 49 -2.33 -11.54 4.12
CA GLU A 49 -2.33 -10.59 5.24
C GLU A 49 -1.21 -9.54 5.09
N LYS A 50 0.00 -10.00 4.79
CA LYS A 50 1.11 -9.10 4.52
C LYS A 50 0.89 -8.37 3.19
N LEU A 51 0.28 -9.00 2.18
CA LEU A 51 -0.01 -8.30 0.93
C LEU A 51 -0.99 -7.13 1.13
N TYR A 52 -2.04 -7.34 1.93
CA TYR A 52 -2.99 -6.31 2.35
C TYR A 52 -2.25 -5.17 3.06
N ARG A 53 -1.39 -5.49 4.04
CA ARG A 53 -0.58 -4.50 4.75
C ARG A 53 0.32 -3.70 3.81
N GLY A 54 0.98 -4.37 2.86
CA GLY A 54 1.86 -3.73 1.88
C GLY A 54 1.13 -2.74 0.98
N TYR A 55 -0.06 -3.10 0.50
CA TYR A 55 -0.90 -2.19 -0.29
C TYR A 55 -1.43 -1.03 0.54
N SER A 56 -1.84 -1.25 1.79
CA SER A 56 -2.24 -0.18 2.72
C SER A 56 -1.11 0.82 2.93
N LEU A 57 0.13 0.34 3.15
CA LEU A 57 1.31 1.19 3.26
C LEU A 57 1.56 2.00 1.98
N ALA A 58 1.41 1.41 0.80
CA ALA A 58 1.58 2.11 -0.48
C ALA A 58 0.53 3.20 -0.69
N THR A 59 -0.74 2.93 -0.38
CA THR A 59 -1.85 3.90 -0.45
C THR A 59 -1.64 5.06 0.53
N PHE A 60 -1.08 4.82 1.71
CA PHE A 60 -0.74 5.92 2.63
C PHE A 60 0.50 6.70 2.19
N ASN A 61 1.45 6.03 1.52
CA ASN A 61 2.73 6.63 1.17
C ASN A 61 2.70 7.51 -0.08
N LYS A 62 1.77 7.29 -1.02
CA LYS A 62 1.72 8.01 -2.30
C LYS A 62 0.42 8.80 -2.47
N GLN A 63 0.41 9.68 -3.46
CA GLN A 63 -0.75 10.46 -3.93
C GLN A 63 -0.95 10.23 -5.44
N GLY A 64 -2.03 10.76 -5.99
CA GLY A 64 -2.35 10.63 -7.42
C GLY A 64 -2.70 9.20 -7.82
N ASP A 65 -2.50 8.90 -9.10
CA ASP A 65 -2.80 7.60 -9.71
C ASP A 65 -2.14 6.41 -9.00
N VAL A 66 -0.97 6.61 -8.40
CA VAL A 66 -0.28 5.53 -7.66
C VAL A 66 -1.09 5.16 -6.43
N GLN A 67 -1.62 6.15 -5.71
CA GLN A 67 -2.47 5.92 -4.54
C GLN A 67 -3.72 5.13 -4.91
N ILE A 68 -4.40 5.54 -5.99
CA ILE A 68 -5.63 4.89 -6.49
C ILE A 68 -5.36 3.42 -6.84
N LYS A 69 -4.32 3.14 -7.64
CA LYS A 69 -3.97 1.76 -8.05
C LYS A 69 -3.68 0.82 -6.88
N TYR A 70 -3.01 1.32 -5.85
CA TYR A 70 -2.76 0.52 -4.64
C TYR A 70 -4.00 0.39 -3.76
N GLY A 71 -4.88 1.40 -3.73
CA GLY A 71 -6.21 1.31 -3.12
C GLY A 71 -7.08 0.21 -3.74
N ASP A 72 -7.14 0.12 -5.06
CA ASP A 72 -7.88 -0.95 -5.75
C ASP A 72 -7.32 -2.34 -5.39
N SER A 73 -5.99 -2.44 -5.38
CA SER A 73 -5.29 -3.68 -5.01
C SER A 73 -5.55 -4.07 -3.54
N LEU A 74 -5.69 -3.09 -2.65
CA LEU A 74 -6.02 -3.29 -1.25
C LEU A 74 -7.42 -3.92 -1.10
N ILE A 75 -8.44 -3.35 -1.76
CA ILE A 75 -9.82 -3.86 -1.75
C ILE A 75 -9.86 -5.30 -2.26
N LEU A 76 -9.26 -5.56 -3.43
CA LEU A 76 -9.24 -6.91 -4.01
C LEU A 76 -8.56 -7.93 -3.09
N THR A 77 -7.54 -7.51 -2.34
CA THR A 77 -6.85 -8.38 -1.39
C THR A 77 -7.70 -8.62 -0.14
N ALA A 78 -8.38 -7.59 0.39
CA ALA A 78 -9.29 -7.71 1.51
C ALA A 78 -10.43 -8.71 1.22
N VAL A 79 -11.05 -8.60 0.04
CA VAL A 79 -12.10 -9.53 -0.42
C VAL A 79 -11.58 -10.97 -0.51
N LYS A 80 -10.33 -11.17 -0.96
CA LYS A 80 -9.69 -12.50 -1.01
C LYS A 80 -9.43 -13.08 0.37
N ILE A 81 -9.09 -12.25 1.36
CA ILE A 81 -8.90 -12.67 2.76
C ILE A 81 -10.25 -13.09 3.37
N LYS A 82 -11.37 -12.53 2.88
CA LYS A 82 -12.73 -12.75 3.39
C LYS A 82 -12.92 -12.27 4.83
N ASP A 83 -12.25 -11.17 5.17
CA ASP A 83 -12.36 -10.50 6.45
C ASP A 83 -13.13 -9.18 6.25
N ASN A 84 -14.33 -9.11 6.84
CA ASN A 84 -15.22 -7.96 6.67
C ASN A 84 -14.64 -6.68 7.27
N ASP A 85 -13.81 -6.77 8.32
CA ASP A 85 -13.18 -5.59 8.93
C ASP A 85 -12.17 -5.00 7.94
N LYS A 86 -11.36 -5.85 7.30
CA LYS A 86 -10.42 -5.42 6.24
C LYS A 86 -11.12 -4.90 5.00
N ILE A 87 -12.27 -5.47 4.64
CA ILE A 87 -13.07 -4.97 3.53
C ILE A 87 -13.56 -3.54 3.85
N GLY A 88 -14.10 -3.33 5.04
CA GLY A 88 -14.52 -2.01 5.51
C GLY A 88 -13.37 -1.00 5.52
N GLU A 89 -12.23 -1.38 6.12
CA GLU A 89 -11.01 -0.56 6.12
C GLU A 89 -10.53 -0.19 4.71
N ALA A 90 -10.57 -1.14 3.77
CA ALA A 90 -10.16 -0.91 2.39
C ALA A 90 -11.08 0.09 1.67
N PHE A 91 -12.40 0.02 1.87
CA PHE A 91 -13.35 0.99 1.32
C PHE A 91 -13.20 2.38 1.93
N VAL A 92 -12.94 2.48 3.24
CA VAL A 92 -12.59 3.75 3.89
C VAL A 92 -11.30 4.32 3.28
N SER A 93 -10.28 3.49 3.10
CA SER A 93 -9.01 3.92 2.49
C SER A 93 -9.17 4.38 1.04
N SER A 94 -10.03 3.73 0.26
CA SER A 94 -10.37 4.15 -1.11
C SER A 94 -11.11 5.48 -1.14
N SER A 95 -12.12 5.65 -0.27
CA SER A 95 -12.85 6.91 -0.15
C SER A 95 -11.90 8.07 0.19
N GLN A 96 -11.01 7.87 1.17
CA GLN A 96 -9.98 8.85 1.53
C GLN A 96 -9.00 9.11 0.38
N THR A 97 -8.64 8.09 -0.39
CA THR A 97 -7.79 8.23 -1.57
C THR A 97 -8.44 9.15 -2.59
N HIS A 98 -9.72 8.96 -2.92
CA HIS A 98 -10.41 9.86 -3.84
C HIS A 98 -10.55 11.28 -3.28
N VAL A 99 -10.81 11.45 -1.97
CA VAL A 99 -10.79 12.77 -1.32
C VAL A 99 -9.43 13.45 -1.46
N ASN A 100 -8.33 12.74 -1.21
CA ASN A 100 -6.97 13.28 -1.33
C ASN A 100 -6.63 13.73 -2.75
N ASN A 101 -7.32 13.18 -3.75
CA ASN A 101 -7.15 13.51 -5.16
C ASN A 101 -8.26 14.42 -5.71
N GLU A 102 -9.05 15.04 -4.81
CA GLU A 102 -10.16 15.96 -5.14
C GLU A 102 -11.25 15.33 -6.03
N ASP A 103 -11.27 14.01 -6.12
CA ASP A 103 -12.24 13.21 -6.88
C ASP A 103 -13.44 12.88 -5.99
N TYR A 104 -14.15 13.91 -5.56
CA TYR A 104 -15.26 13.78 -4.61
C TYR A 104 -16.41 12.91 -5.13
N ARG A 105 -16.56 12.79 -6.45
CA ARG A 105 -17.57 11.91 -7.04
C ARG A 105 -17.29 10.46 -6.69
N ASN A 106 -16.08 9.98 -6.98
CA ASN A 106 -15.72 8.59 -6.68
C ASN A 106 -15.53 8.34 -5.18
N ALA A 107 -15.16 9.38 -4.41
CA ALA A 107 -15.12 9.29 -2.95
C ALA A 107 -16.48 8.94 -2.33
N LEU A 108 -17.58 9.44 -2.90
CA LEU A 108 -18.93 9.12 -2.44
C LEU A 108 -19.38 7.72 -2.87
N GLU A 109 -18.95 7.25 -4.05
CA GLU A 109 -19.31 5.92 -4.56
C GLU A 109 -18.57 4.79 -3.85
N GLY A 110 -17.33 5.01 -3.41
CA GLY A 110 -16.48 4.02 -2.74
C GLY A 110 -16.99 3.56 -1.36
N GLY A 111 -18.01 4.22 -0.81
CA GLY A 111 -18.62 3.82 0.46
C GLY A 111 -19.65 2.69 0.36
N PHE A 112 -20.28 2.50 -0.82
CA PHE A 112 -21.44 1.60 -0.97
C PHE A 112 -21.63 1.15 -2.43
N LYS A 113 -21.06 0.00 -2.81
CA LYS A 113 -21.55 -0.83 -3.93
C LYS A 113 -21.56 -2.29 -3.53
#